data_AF-A0A9E3A418-F1
#
_entry.id   AF-A0A9E3A418-F1
#
_cell.length_a   1.000
_cell.length_b   1.000
_cell.length_c   1.000
_cell.angle_alpha   90.00
_cell.angle_beta   90.00
_cell.angle_gamma   90.00
#
_symmetry.space_group_name_H-M   'P 1'
#
loop_
_entity.id
_entity.type
_entity.pdbx_description
1 polymer ?
#
loop_
_entity_poly.entity_id
_entity_poly.type
_entity_poly.pdbx_seq_one_letter_code
_entity_poly.pdbx_strand_id
1 'polypeptide(L)'
;MNRGALVLLVVSLALTTHAQAENPLQISEKRLLLSIRFDNAQEASQTVKVVDGMPSILMVASPRSVQERHYIPSPAGPIPQVVTTVQESTAAIELIPRVLEDQVEVEIARQPVKRSGKLGEWFELGTIAVSAGGESRRMWVKVDERP
;
A
#
# COMPACT_ATOMS: atom_id res chain seq x y z
N MET A 1 40.64 -63.42 -20.77
CA MET A 1 41.95 -62.79 -21.04
C MET A 1 41.83 -62.01 -22.34
N ASN A 2 41.72 -60.69 -22.27
CA ASN A 2 42.07 -59.77 -23.35
C ASN A 2 42.22 -58.37 -22.74
N ARG A 3 43.45 -57.86 -22.84
CA ARG A 3 43.88 -56.51 -22.45
C ARG A 3 43.48 -55.56 -23.58
N GLY A 4 42.91 -54.40 -23.24
CA GLY A 4 42.57 -53.36 -24.22
C GLY A 4 42.50 -52.01 -23.52
N ALA A 5 43.22 -51.05 -24.08
CA ALA A 5 43.79 -49.90 -23.40
C ALA A 5 42.82 -48.78 -23.02
N LEU A 6 43.22 -48.09 -21.95
CA LEU A 6 42.77 -46.79 -21.47
C LEU A 6 42.96 -45.71 -22.56
N VAL A 7 41.90 -44.99 -22.91
CA VAL A 7 41.99 -43.68 -23.59
C VAL A 7 41.15 -42.69 -22.80
N LEU A 8 41.83 -41.79 -22.09
CA LEU A 8 41.25 -40.59 -21.50
C LEU A 8 40.86 -39.64 -22.64
N LEU A 9 39.58 -39.29 -22.72
CA LEU A 9 39.13 -38.12 -23.48
C LEU A 9 38.52 -37.12 -22.50
N VAL A 10 39.31 -36.11 -22.14
CA VAL A 10 38.86 -34.91 -21.45
C VAL A 10 38.19 -34.04 -22.50
N VAL A 11 36.87 -33.88 -22.43
CA VAL A 11 36.15 -32.85 -23.20
C VAL A 11 35.55 -31.88 -22.20
N SER A 12 36.29 -30.81 -21.94
CA SER A 12 35.80 -29.59 -21.33
C SER A 12 35.05 -28.80 -22.39
N LEU A 13 33.72 -28.75 -22.33
CA LEU A 13 32.96 -27.66 -22.96
C LEU A 13 32.05 -27.03 -21.91
N ALA A 14 32.51 -25.89 -21.41
CA ALA A 14 31.71 -24.97 -20.62
C ALA A 14 30.77 -24.20 -21.55
N LEU A 15 29.46 -24.42 -21.43
CA LEU A 15 28.48 -23.39 -21.74
C LEU A 15 27.61 -23.18 -20.50
N THR A 16 28.00 -22.17 -19.74
CA THR A 16 27.21 -21.52 -18.72
C THR A 16 25.99 -20.88 -19.36
N THR A 17 24.87 -21.61 -19.42
CA THR A 17 23.56 -20.96 -19.48
C THR A 17 23.37 -20.21 -18.17
N HIS A 18 23.72 -18.92 -18.18
CA HIS A 18 23.22 -17.97 -17.20
C HIS A 18 21.72 -17.85 -17.44
N ALA A 19 20.96 -18.78 -16.90
CA ALA A 19 19.59 -18.51 -16.53
C ALA A 19 19.69 -17.42 -15.46
N GLN A 20 19.57 -16.17 -15.89
CA GLN A 20 19.39 -15.02 -15.02
C GLN A 20 18.07 -15.24 -14.31
N ALA A 21 18.13 -15.97 -13.19
CA ALA A 21 17.08 -15.95 -12.20
C ALA A 21 16.97 -14.48 -11.76
N GLU A 22 15.94 -13.79 -12.25
CA GLU A 22 15.52 -12.52 -11.67
C GLU A 22 15.42 -12.76 -10.17
N ASN A 23 16.30 -12.11 -9.41
CA ASN A 23 16.37 -12.26 -7.96
C ASN A 23 15.04 -11.74 -7.40
N PRO A 24 14.09 -12.60 -6.96
CA PRO A 24 12.75 -12.15 -6.61
C PRO A 24 12.72 -11.39 -5.27
N LEU A 25 13.89 -11.23 -4.63
CA LEU A 25 14.03 -10.81 -3.24
C LEU A 25 15.15 -9.77 -3.07
N GLN A 26 15.36 -8.88 -4.03
CA GLN A 26 16.14 -7.66 -3.73
C GLN A 26 15.32 -6.78 -2.79
N ILE A 27 15.28 -7.16 -1.52
CA ILE A 27 14.74 -6.39 -0.42
C ILE A 27 15.71 -5.23 -0.24
N SER A 28 15.32 -4.08 -0.76
CA SER A 28 16.06 -2.85 -0.60
C SER A 28 15.89 -2.40 0.85
N GLU A 29 17.00 -2.25 1.60
CA GLU A 29 16.94 -1.69 2.96
C GLU A 29 16.72 -0.16 2.96
N LYS A 30 16.48 0.41 1.77
CA LYS A 30 16.28 1.85 1.58
C LYS A 30 15.04 2.30 2.33
N ARG A 31 15.25 3.26 3.22
CA ARG A 31 14.20 3.86 4.04
C ARG A 31 13.59 5.02 3.25
N LEU A 32 12.26 5.00 3.15
CA LEU A 32 11.50 6.01 2.44
C LEU A 32 10.54 6.70 3.40
N LEU A 33 10.12 7.89 2.99
CA LEU A 33 9.05 8.65 3.61
C LEU A 33 7.87 8.69 2.65
N LEU A 34 6.77 8.04 3.03
CA LEU A 34 5.55 8.01 2.25
C LEU A 34 4.56 9.01 2.85
N SER A 35 4.37 10.14 2.16
CA SER A 35 3.33 11.12 2.47
C SER A 35 2.08 10.80 1.67
N ILE A 36 0.94 10.80 2.33
CA ILE A 36 -0.38 10.47 1.77
C ILE A 36 -1.33 11.62 2.06
N ARG A 37 -2.23 11.92 1.14
CA ARG A 37 -3.37 12.82 1.35
C ARG A 37 -4.60 12.32 0.60
N PHE A 38 -5.77 12.69 1.10
CA PHE A 38 -7.04 12.50 0.42
C PHE A 38 -7.57 13.85 -0.07
N ASP A 39 -8.37 13.86 -1.15
CA ASP A 39 -8.89 15.10 -1.76
C ASP A 39 -9.82 15.92 -0.83
N ASN A 40 -10.24 15.36 0.31
CA ASN A 40 -11.07 16.10 1.26
C ASN A 40 -10.22 17.12 2.04
N ALA A 41 -10.59 18.40 1.94
CA ALA A 41 -9.86 19.54 2.50
C ALA A 41 -9.67 19.52 4.04
N GLN A 42 -10.34 18.61 4.75
CA GLN A 42 -10.20 18.46 6.21
C GLN A 42 -9.13 17.46 6.65
N GLU A 43 -8.57 16.66 5.73
CA GLU A 43 -7.59 15.63 6.08
C GLU A 43 -6.15 16.15 5.94
N ALA A 44 -5.46 16.27 7.07
CA ALA A 44 -4.03 16.55 7.08
C ALA A 44 -3.26 15.41 6.38
N SER A 45 -2.17 15.76 5.69
CA SER A 45 -1.34 14.73 5.07
C SER A 45 -0.70 13.85 6.14
N GLN A 46 -0.87 12.54 5.99
CA GLN A 46 -0.24 11.56 6.87
C GLN A 46 1.10 11.14 6.29
N THR A 47 2.11 11.04 7.13
CA THR A 47 3.44 10.60 6.71
C THR A 47 3.85 9.34 7.45
N VAL A 48 4.29 8.32 6.71
CA VAL A 48 4.69 7.01 7.24
C VAL A 48 6.10 6.70 6.79
N LYS A 49 6.91 6.14 7.70
CA LYS A 49 8.24 5.62 7.37
C LYS A 49 8.09 4.20 6.84
N VAL A 50 8.61 3.95 5.66
CA VAL A 50 8.47 2.67 4.97
C VAL A 50 9.83 2.18 4.46
N VAL A 51 9.87 0.91 4.07
CA VAL A 51 11.06 0.30 3.46
C VAL A 51 10.71 -0.04 2.02
N ASP A 52 11.64 0.26 1.13
CA ASP A 52 11.52 0.00 -0.30
C ASP A 52 11.26 -1.49 -0.59
N GLY A 53 10.22 -1.78 -1.37
CA GLY A 53 9.74 -3.12 -1.70
C GLY A 53 8.94 -3.83 -0.60
N MET A 54 8.78 -3.22 0.59
CA MET A 54 8.11 -3.85 1.73
C MET A 54 6.68 -3.32 1.94
N PRO A 55 5.73 -4.17 2.35
CA PRO A 55 4.37 -3.73 2.67
C PRO A 55 4.35 -2.83 3.90
N SER A 56 3.54 -1.78 3.83
CA SER A 56 3.22 -0.87 4.92
C SER A 56 1.72 -0.69 5.04
N ILE A 57 1.20 -0.69 6.27
CA ILE A 57 -0.23 -0.52 6.53
C ILE A 57 -0.51 0.92 6.92
N LEU A 58 -1.37 1.57 6.14
CA LEU A 58 -2.00 2.84 6.45
C LEU A 58 -3.37 2.60 7.08
N MET A 59 -3.57 3.11 8.29
CA MET A 59 -4.88 3.12 8.96
C MET A 59 -5.57 4.45 8.65
N VAL A 60 -6.69 4.39 7.93
CA VAL A 60 -7.48 5.57 7.55
C VAL A 60 -8.77 5.57 8.35
N ALA A 61 -8.96 6.59 9.19
CA ALA A 61 -10.20 6.80 9.88
C ALA A 61 -11.21 7.49 8.96
N SER A 62 -12.44 6.97 8.92
CA SER A 62 -13.59 7.63 8.33
C SER A 62 -14.68 7.80 9.40
N PRO A 63 -14.70 8.95 10.10
CA PRO A 63 -15.78 9.29 11.00
C PRO A 63 -17.02 9.71 10.20
N ARG A 64 -18.18 9.19 10.56
CA ARG A 64 -19.48 9.62 10.02
C ARG A 64 -20.39 10.12 11.14
N SER A 65 -21.06 11.25 10.91
CA SER A 65 -22.11 11.73 11.80
C SER A 65 -23.42 11.01 11.49
N VAL A 66 -24.02 10.41 12.50
CA VAL A 66 -25.32 9.73 12.40
C VAL A 66 -26.31 10.47 13.27
N GLN A 67 -27.48 10.80 12.70
CA GLN A 67 -28.59 11.35 13.47
C GLN A 67 -29.48 10.22 13.95
N GLU A 68 -29.61 10.11 15.27
CA GLU A 68 -30.48 9.15 15.92
C GLU A 68 -31.67 9.89 16.53
N ARG A 69 -32.88 9.41 16.22
CA ARG A 69 -34.10 9.90 16.86
C ARG A 69 -34.38 9.03 18.07
N HIS A 70 -34.31 9.63 19.25
CA HIS A 70 -34.67 9.00 20.52
C HIS A 70 -36.02 9.55 20.99
N TYR A 71 -36.76 8.77 21.78
CA TYR A 71 -37.99 9.22 22.41
C TYR A 71 -37.81 9.15 23.92
N ILE A 72 -37.96 10.28 24.60
CA ILE A 72 -37.88 10.34 26.06
C ILE A 72 -39.28 10.12 26.64
N PRO A 73 -39.47 9.14 27.52
CA PRO A 73 -40.73 8.97 28.24
C PRO A 73 -41.02 10.19 29.12
N SER A 74 -42.21 10.78 29.00
CA SER A 74 -42.68 11.84 29.90
C SER A 74 -44.14 11.57 30.32
N PRO A 75 -44.61 12.16 31.43
CA PRO A 75 -46.01 12.02 31.86
C PRO A 75 -47.05 12.47 30.82
N ALA A 76 -46.69 13.37 29.91
CA ALA A 76 -47.55 13.85 28.82
C ALA A 76 -47.42 13.02 27.52
N GLY A 77 -46.61 11.95 27.54
CA GLY A 77 -46.29 11.12 26.37
C GLY A 77 -44.81 11.18 25.96
N PRO A 78 -44.38 10.38 24.97
CA PRO A 78 -43.01 10.37 24.51
C PRO A 78 -42.64 11.67 23.77
N ILE A 79 -41.51 12.29 24.15
CA ILE A 79 -40.97 13.51 23.51
C ILE A 79 -39.85 13.10 22.55
N PRO A 80 -39.91 13.44 21.25
CA PRO A 80 -38.83 13.15 20.32
C PRO A 80 -37.61 14.06 20.58
N GLN A 81 -36.43 13.46 20.63
CA GLN A 81 -35.14 14.15 20.66
C GLN A 81 -34.28 13.65 19.50
N VAL A 82 -33.55 14.56 18.85
CA VAL A 82 -32.56 14.21 17.83
C VAL A 82 -31.18 14.34 18.47
N VAL A 83 -30.41 13.25 18.43
CA VAL A 83 -29.03 13.19 18.91
C VAL A 83 -28.13 12.94 17.72
N THR A 84 -27.05 13.71 17.61
CA THR A 84 -26.01 13.44 16.61
C THR A 84 -24.90 12.64 17.28
N THR A 85 -24.68 11.40 16.83
CA THR A 85 -23.58 10.54 17.26
C THR A 85 -22.48 10.55 16.19
N VAL A 86 -21.22 10.38 16.60
CA VAL A 86 -20.11 10.16 15.68
C VAL A 86 -19.80 8.67 15.71
N GLN A 87 -19.89 8.02 14.57
CA GLN A 87 -19.47 6.64 14.39
C GLN A 87 -18.12 6.63 13.69
N GLU A 88 -17.12 6.02 14.32
CA GLU A 88 -15.80 5.86 13.75
C GLU A 88 -15.72 4.54 13.00
N SER A 89 -15.20 4.59 11.78
CA SER A 89 -14.80 3.40 11.03
C SER A 89 -13.35 3.55 10.60
N THR A 90 -12.65 2.43 10.46
CA THR A 90 -11.24 2.44 10.06
C THR A 90 -11.04 1.47 8.92
N ALA A 91 -10.36 1.91 7.87
CA ALA A 91 -9.88 1.06 6.79
C ALA A 91 -8.36 0.88 6.90
N ALA A 92 -7.90 -0.34 6.64
CA ALA A 92 -6.48 -0.65 6.50
C ALA A 92 -6.14 -0.75 5.02
N ILE A 93 -5.23 0.10 4.55
CA ILE A 93 -4.72 0.11 3.18
C ILE A 93 -3.26 -0.35 3.23
N GLU A 94 -2.94 -1.41 2.51
CA GLU A 94 -1.58 -1.96 2.45
C GLU A 94 -0.89 -1.47 1.16
N LEU A 95 0.22 -0.75 1.34
CA LEU A 95 0.98 -0.09 0.28
C LEU A 95 2.38 -0.69 0.20
N ILE A 96 2.84 -0.96 -1.02
CA ILE A 96 4.18 -1.48 -1.30
C ILE A 96 4.86 -0.50 -2.27
N PRO A 97 5.68 0.44 -1.78
CA PRO A 97 6.44 1.34 -2.65
C PRO A 97 7.69 0.63 -3.18
N ARG A 98 8.07 0.91 -4.42
CA ARG A 98 9.30 0.44 -5.08
C ARG A 98 9.97 1.59 -5.80
N VAL A 99 11.19 1.95 -5.42
CA VAL A 99 11.96 3.01 -6.07
C VAL A 99 12.77 2.43 -7.23
N LEU A 100 12.61 3.02 -8.40
CA LEU A 100 13.27 2.66 -9.65
C LEU A 100 13.94 3.94 -10.18
N GLU A 101 15.21 4.12 -9.83
CA GLU A 101 15.98 5.32 -10.19
C GLU A 101 15.30 6.62 -9.70
N ASP A 102 14.75 7.42 -10.62
CA ASP A 102 14.03 8.68 -10.36
C ASP A 102 12.51 8.51 -10.26
N GLN A 103 12.01 7.29 -10.40
CA GLN A 103 10.61 6.94 -10.31
C GLN A 103 10.30 6.12 -9.06
N VAL A 104 9.04 6.15 -8.68
CA VAL A 104 8.50 5.27 -7.66
C VAL A 104 7.23 4.61 -8.19
N GLU A 105 7.15 3.31 -8.03
CA GLU A 105 5.92 2.55 -8.19
C GLU A 105 5.31 2.28 -6.83
N VAL A 106 4.01 2.44 -6.68
CA VAL A 106 3.28 2.06 -5.48
C VAL A 106 2.20 1.07 -5.87
N GLU A 107 2.26 -0.09 -5.24
CA GLU A 107 1.26 -1.15 -5.35
C GLU A 107 0.36 -1.12 -4.12
N ILE A 108 -0.93 -1.39 -4.32
CA ILE A 108 -1.87 -1.63 -3.23
C ILE A 108 -2.07 -3.15 -3.16
N ALA A 109 -1.60 -3.81 -2.10
CA ALA A 109 -1.40 -5.26 -2.07
C ALA A 109 -2.67 -6.10 -2.39
N ARG A 110 -3.86 -5.54 -2.19
CA ARG A 110 -5.16 -6.20 -2.44
C ARG A 110 -5.85 -5.75 -3.73
N GLN A 111 -5.17 -4.96 -4.55
CA GLN A 111 -5.67 -4.46 -5.82
C GLN A 111 -4.67 -4.79 -6.94
N PRO A 112 -5.11 -5.18 -8.14
CA PRO A 112 -4.23 -5.50 -9.26
C PRO A 112 -3.63 -4.23 -9.92
N VAL A 113 -3.51 -3.14 -9.16
CA VAL A 113 -3.29 -1.81 -9.68
C VAL A 113 -2.00 -1.25 -9.09
N LYS A 114 -1.05 -0.97 -9.96
CA LYS A 114 0.18 -0.22 -9.67
C LYS A 114 0.06 1.18 -10.26
N ARG A 115 0.68 2.13 -9.59
CA ARG A 115 0.72 3.54 -10.01
C ARG A 115 2.12 4.06 -9.82
N SER A 116 2.54 4.89 -10.75
CA SER A 116 3.90 5.38 -10.80
C SER A 116 3.92 6.90 -10.81
N GLY A 117 4.96 7.46 -10.22
CA GLY A 117 5.22 8.89 -10.24
C GLY A 117 6.71 9.16 -10.07
N LYS A 118 7.09 10.44 -10.12
CA LYS A 118 8.46 10.84 -9.85
C LYS A 118 8.74 10.82 -8.36
N LEU A 119 9.95 10.42 -7.99
CA LEU A 119 10.44 10.50 -6.63
C LEU A 119 10.42 11.96 -6.15
N GLY A 120 9.89 12.20 -4.96
CA GLY A 120 9.74 13.54 -4.38
C GLY A 120 8.56 14.36 -4.92
N GLU A 121 7.77 13.83 -5.85
CA GLU A 121 6.58 14.51 -6.39
C GLU A 121 5.27 13.82 -5.96
N TRP A 122 4.19 14.58 -5.93
CA TRP A 122 2.85 14.04 -5.68
C TRP A 122 2.28 13.41 -6.96
N PHE A 123 1.73 12.21 -6.84
CA PHE A 123 0.97 11.56 -7.90
C PHE A 123 -0.27 10.84 -7.35
N GLU A 124 -1.27 10.65 -8.21
CA GLU A 124 -2.54 10.02 -7.84
C GLU A 124 -2.42 8.48 -7.84
N LEU A 125 -2.83 7.84 -6.75
CA LEU A 125 -3.02 6.39 -6.72
C LEU A 125 -4.40 5.98 -7.26
N GLY A 126 -5.40 6.83 -7.04
CA GLY A 126 -6.75 6.67 -7.54
C GLY A 126 -7.78 6.75 -6.44
N THR A 127 -8.97 6.21 -6.72
CA THR A 127 -10.09 6.19 -5.78
C THR A 127 -10.05 4.92 -4.94
N ILE A 128 -9.89 5.06 -3.62
CA ILE A 128 -9.77 3.95 -2.68
C ILE A 128 -10.97 3.94 -1.73
N ALA A 129 -11.52 2.75 -1.48
CA ALA A 129 -12.54 2.58 -0.46
C ALA A 129 -11.91 2.73 0.94
N VAL A 130 -12.43 3.67 1.73
CA VAL A 130 -11.90 4.03 3.06
C VAL A 130 -12.85 3.66 4.20
N SER A 131 -14.01 3.07 3.89
CA SER A 131 -14.92 2.53 4.91
C SER A 131 -15.75 1.35 4.37
N ALA A 132 -16.22 0.50 5.28
CA ALA A 132 -17.17 -0.57 4.95
C ALA A 132 -18.53 -0.05 4.44
N GLY A 133 -18.81 1.24 4.62
CA GLY A 133 -20.02 1.91 4.14
C GLY A 133 -19.98 2.33 2.66
N GLY A 134 -18.92 1.94 1.92
CA GLY A 134 -18.78 2.24 0.49
C GLY A 134 -18.22 3.64 0.20
N GLU A 135 -17.79 4.38 1.22
CA GLU A 135 -17.13 5.65 1.00
C GLU A 135 -15.80 5.43 0.30
N SER A 136 -15.63 6.09 -0.84
CA SER A 136 -14.39 6.07 -1.59
C SER A 136 -13.81 7.47 -1.70
N ARG A 137 -12.50 7.61 -1.53
CA ARG A 137 -11.79 8.88 -1.59
C ARG A 137 -10.65 8.80 -2.59
N ARG A 138 -10.37 9.91 -3.29
CA ARG A 138 -9.18 10.00 -4.13
C ARG A 138 -7.96 10.15 -3.24
N MET A 139 -6.95 9.33 -3.50
CA MET A 139 -5.71 9.24 -2.73
C MET A 139 -4.53 9.71 -3.59
N TRP A 140 -3.71 10.57 -3.00
CA TRP A 140 -2.45 11.03 -3.57
C TRP A 140 -1.31 10.60 -2.66
N VAL A 141 -0.17 10.30 -3.26
CA VAL A 141 1.04 9.95 -2.53
C VAL A 141 2.25 10.71 -3.06
N LYS A 142 3.21 10.91 -2.16
CA LYS A 142 4.55 11.40 -2.46
C LYS A 142 5.53 10.51 -1.71
N VAL A 143 6.58 10.08 -2.39
CA VAL A 143 7.62 9.24 -1.80
C VAL A 143 8.92 10.00 -1.85
N ASP A 144 9.49 10.28 -0.68
CA ASP A 144 10.81 10.87 -0.55
C ASP A 144 11.80 9.82 -0.04
N GLU A 145 13.06 9.95 -0.44
CA GLU A 145 14.13 9.23 0.22
C GLU A 145 14.35 9.82 1.61
N ARG A 146 14.58 8.95 2.58
CA ARG A 146 14.97 9.41 3.89
C ARG A 146 16.48 9.70 3.88
N PRO A 147 16.92 10.90 4.33
CA PRO A 147 18.34 11.19 4.51
C PRO A 147 18.97 10.31 5.60
#